data_AF-A0A934Y619-F1
#
_entry.id   AF-A0A934Y619-F1
#
_cell.length_a   1.000
_cell.length_b   1.000
_cell.length_c   1.000
_cell.angle_alpha   90.00
_cell.angle_beta   90.00
_cell.angle_gamma   90.00
#
_symmetry.space_group_name_H-M   'P 1'
#
loop_
_entity.id
_entity.type
_entity.pdbx_description
1 polymer ?
#
loop_
_entity_poly.entity_id
_entity_poly.type
_entity_poly.pdbx_seq_one_letter_code
_entity_poly.pdbx_strand_id
1 'polypeptide(L)'
;MGRYLKFTFLFFCAICLFSCNKTSVSDQKTFNENTSGTKELRHDSRNSSFKNTSIEKNDEVPDYVLEILTYIRINKRAPRNYVGGRIFYNREKRLPILNENSQKINYREWDVHEKVKGVNRGPERLITSEETAYYTKDHYKTFIYIKEIH
;
A
#
# COMPACT_ATOMS: atom_id res chain seq x y z
N MET A 1 -1.87 -59.33 -5.15
CA MET A 1 -0.75 -59.67 -4.25
C MET A 1 0.08 -58.41 -4.00
N GLY A 2 0.26 -58.01 -2.73
CA GLY A 2 1.21 -56.97 -2.24
C GLY A 2 0.83 -55.50 -2.50
N ARG A 3 0.10 -54.77 -1.64
CA ARG A 3 0.44 -54.17 -0.32
C ARG A 3 1.49 -53.05 -0.38
N TYR A 4 1.04 -51.79 -0.40
CA TYR A 4 1.87 -50.63 -0.06
C TYR A 4 1.47 -50.04 1.29
N LEU A 5 2.38 -50.31 2.22
CA LEU A 5 2.80 -49.63 3.45
C LEU A 5 2.05 -48.34 3.85
N LYS A 6 1.28 -48.43 4.94
CA LYS A 6 0.77 -47.28 5.70
C LYS A 6 1.88 -46.72 6.58
N PHE A 7 2.33 -45.50 6.33
CA PHE A 7 3.20 -44.75 7.23
C PHE A 7 2.40 -44.26 8.44
N THR A 8 2.54 -44.95 9.57
CA THR A 8 2.11 -44.44 10.88
C THR A 8 3.21 -43.55 11.42
N PHE A 9 3.02 -42.23 11.39
CA PHE A 9 3.86 -41.31 12.14
C PHE A 9 3.12 -40.89 13.41
N LEU A 10 3.43 -41.60 14.49
CA LEU A 10 3.19 -41.18 15.87
C LEU A 10 4.13 -40.00 16.13
N PHE A 11 3.61 -38.78 16.20
CA PHE A 11 4.32 -37.66 16.80
C PHE A 11 3.55 -37.19 18.03
N PHE A 12 4.01 -37.72 19.16
CA PHE A 12 3.83 -37.12 20.48
C PHE A 12 4.43 -35.71 20.43
N CYS A 13 3.63 -34.68 20.69
CA CYS A 13 4.19 -33.42 21.18
C CYS A 13 3.20 -32.74 22.13
N ALA A 14 3.52 -32.90 23.41
CA ALA A 14 3.47 -31.91 24.47
C ALA A 14 2.24 -31.02 24.59
N ILE A 15 1.45 -31.38 25.60
CA ILE A 15 0.56 -30.52 26.37
C ILE A 15 1.31 -29.26 26.83
N CYS A 16 0.79 -28.09 26.48
CA CYS A 16 1.01 -26.85 27.22
C CYS A 16 -0.36 -26.29 27.62
N LEU A 17 -0.88 -26.77 28.75
CA LEU A 17 -1.93 -26.08 29.49
C LEU A 17 -1.28 -24.90 30.22
N PHE A 18 -1.34 -23.72 29.64
CA PHE A 18 -1.18 -22.47 30.39
C PHE A 18 -2.56 -21.89 30.69
N SER A 19 -3.08 -22.23 31.86
CA SER A 19 -3.98 -21.35 32.60
C SER A 19 -3.13 -20.49 33.51
N CYS A 20 -3.06 -19.19 33.28
CA CYS A 20 -2.98 -18.24 34.39
C CYS A 20 -3.77 -16.98 34.07
N ASN A 21 -4.50 -16.58 35.10
CA ASN A 21 -5.63 -15.67 35.15
C ASN A 21 -5.21 -14.25 35.52
N LYS A 22 -6.11 -13.30 35.19
CA LYS A 22 -6.32 -11.97 35.82
C LYS A 22 -5.13 -11.00 35.69
N THR A 23 -5.35 -9.76 35.26
CA THR A 23 -6.13 -8.77 36.00
C THR A 23 -6.57 -7.64 35.07
N SER A 24 -7.87 -7.34 35.04
CA SER A 24 -8.43 -6.12 34.48
C SER A 24 -9.17 -5.41 35.60
N VAL A 25 -8.64 -4.27 36.05
CA VAL A 25 -9.39 -3.30 36.85
C VAL A 25 -9.16 -1.94 36.21
N SER A 26 -10.29 -1.30 35.94
CA SER A 26 -10.49 0.05 35.46
C SER A 26 -9.89 1.08 36.40
N ASP A 27 -9.47 2.22 35.86
CA ASP A 27 -9.95 3.48 36.40
C ASP A 27 -10.03 4.55 35.29
N GLN A 28 -11.23 5.11 35.16
CA GLN A 28 -11.50 6.32 34.40
C GLN A 28 -11.24 7.51 35.32
N LYS A 29 -10.44 8.47 34.86
CA LYS A 29 -10.62 9.86 35.29
C LYS A 29 -10.37 10.81 34.13
N THR A 30 -11.46 11.43 33.72
CA THR A 30 -11.59 12.54 32.80
C THR A 30 -10.89 13.78 33.36
N PHE A 31 -10.04 14.43 32.55
CA PHE A 31 -9.86 15.88 32.60
C PHE A 31 -9.51 16.39 31.21
N ASN A 32 -10.31 17.35 30.75
CA ASN A 32 -10.14 18.08 29.51
C ASN A 32 -9.07 19.16 29.73
N GLU A 33 -8.04 19.18 28.88
CA GLU A 33 -7.29 20.41 28.62
C GLU A 33 -7.04 20.56 27.12
N ASN A 34 -7.54 21.68 26.61
CA ASN A 34 -7.23 22.21 25.30
C ASN A 34 -5.80 22.75 25.34
N THR A 35 -4.88 22.11 24.64
CA THR A 35 -3.56 22.70 24.36
C THR A 35 -3.18 22.43 22.92
N SER A 36 -3.14 23.52 22.15
CA SER A 36 -2.42 23.60 20.88
C SER A 36 -0.97 23.18 21.11
N GLY A 37 -0.65 21.96 20.69
CA GLY A 37 0.70 21.41 20.70
C GLY A 37 1.09 21.05 19.28
N THR A 38 1.84 21.94 18.63
CA THR A 38 2.57 21.70 17.39
C THR A 38 3.42 20.45 17.54
N LYS A 39 2.97 19.32 16.96
CA LYS A 39 3.84 18.16 16.74
C LYS A 39 4.68 18.41 15.50
N GLU A 40 5.83 19.00 15.80
CA GLU A 40 7.01 19.15 14.95
C GLU A 40 7.27 17.87 14.13
N LEU A 41 7.12 18.01 12.82
CA LEU A 41 7.51 17.03 11.82
C LEU A 41 9.03 16.88 11.88
N ARG A 42 9.50 15.71 12.30
CA ARG A 42 10.90 15.30 12.06
C ARG A 42 11.06 15.05 10.56
N HIS A 43 11.37 16.12 9.83
CA HIS A 43 11.85 16.05 8.46
C HIS A 43 13.32 15.59 8.52
N ASP A 44 13.50 14.29 8.75
CA ASP A 44 14.82 13.68 8.75
C ASP A 44 15.34 13.67 7.30
N SER A 45 16.31 14.54 7.06
CA SER A 45 16.93 14.80 5.77
C SER A 45 17.75 13.57 5.34
N ARG A 46 17.07 12.57 4.77
CA ARG A 46 17.67 11.49 3.97
C ARG A 46 17.53 11.78 2.48
N ASN A 47 17.86 13.01 2.11
CA ASN A 47 18.11 13.42 0.73
C ASN A 47 19.52 12.95 0.33
N SER A 48 19.65 11.72 -0.19
CA SER A 48 20.74 11.31 -1.12
C SER A 48 20.78 9.79 -1.30
N SER A 49 19.72 9.17 -1.85
CA SER A 49 19.87 7.85 -2.48
C SER A 49 18.74 7.44 -3.43
N PHE A 50 17.77 8.31 -3.71
CA PHE A 50 16.61 7.99 -4.55
C PHE A 50 16.51 8.86 -5.82
N LYS A 51 17.66 9.25 -6.37
CA LYS A 51 17.75 10.04 -7.59
C LYS A 51 17.91 9.16 -8.85
N ASN A 52 17.23 8.00 -8.89
CA ASN A 52 17.30 7.07 -10.02
C ASN A 52 15.93 6.83 -10.69
N THR A 53 14.97 7.74 -10.51
CA THR A 53 13.77 7.81 -11.37
C THR A 53 13.45 9.28 -11.54
N SER A 54 13.74 9.82 -12.72
CA SER A 54 13.55 11.24 -13.04
C SER A 54 12.06 11.51 -13.27
N ILE A 55 11.29 11.68 -12.21
CA ILE A 55 9.88 12.08 -12.34
C ILE A 55 9.83 13.60 -12.51
N GLU A 56 9.20 14.09 -13.57
CA GLU A 56 8.94 15.53 -13.69
C GLU A 56 7.93 15.94 -12.61
N LYS A 57 8.28 16.93 -11.81
CA LYS A 57 7.41 17.42 -10.74
C LYS A 57 6.19 18.10 -11.36
N ASN A 58 5.01 17.55 -11.09
CA ASN A 58 3.72 18.14 -11.39
C ASN A 58 3.07 18.57 -10.07
N ASP A 59 2.76 19.86 -9.90
CA ASP A 59 2.19 20.40 -8.65
C ASP A 59 0.82 19.80 -8.30
N GLU A 60 0.13 19.14 -9.24
CA GLU A 60 -1.13 18.43 -8.98
C GLU A 60 -0.94 17.04 -8.34
N VAL A 61 0.27 16.48 -8.38
CA VAL A 61 0.60 15.16 -7.82
C VAL A 61 1.41 15.37 -6.54
N PRO A 62 0.87 15.04 -5.35
CA PRO A 62 1.59 15.21 -4.10
C PRO A 62 2.88 14.38 -4.02
N ASP A 63 3.90 14.91 -3.35
CA ASP A 63 5.22 14.27 -3.23
C ASP A 63 5.13 12.84 -2.63
N TYR A 64 4.24 12.60 -1.66
CA TYR A 64 4.05 11.25 -1.09
C TYR A 64 3.56 10.23 -2.13
N VAL A 65 2.79 10.65 -3.14
CA VAL A 65 2.35 9.75 -4.22
C VAL A 65 3.55 9.33 -5.07
N LEU A 66 4.48 10.25 -5.32
CA LEU A 66 5.71 9.99 -6.06
C LEU A 66 6.62 9.03 -5.29
N GLU A 67 6.77 9.21 -3.97
CA GLU A 67 7.51 8.28 -3.11
C GLU A 67 6.94 6.85 -3.18
N ILE A 68 5.61 6.72 -3.15
CA ILE A 68 4.93 5.42 -3.25
C ILE A 68 5.12 4.81 -4.63
N LEU A 69 5.00 5.61 -5.70
CA LEU A 69 5.27 5.15 -7.08
C LEU A 69 6.68 4.60 -7.20
N THR A 70 7.66 5.35 -6.72
CA THR A 70 9.07 4.97 -6.70
C THR A 70 9.29 3.67 -5.90
N TYR A 71 8.66 3.51 -4.74
CA TYR A 71 8.70 2.25 -3.98
C TYR A 71 8.14 1.07 -4.78
N ILE A 72 6.99 1.25 -5.44
CA ILE A 72 6.33 0.22 -6.24
C ILE A 72 7.17 -0.18 -7.44
N ARG A 73 7.81 0.77 -8.13
CA ARG A 73 8.68 0.48 -9.28
C ARG A 73 9.83 -0.46 -8.90
N ILE A 74 10.45 -0.26 -7.74
CA ILE A 74 11.57 -1.07 -7.25
C ILE A 74 11.12 -2.40 -6.66
N ASN A 75 10.11 -2.36 -5.78
CA ASN A 75 9.74 -3.53 -4.97
C ASN A 75 8.67 -4.39 -5.63
N LYS A 76 8.00 -3.87 -6.68
CA LYS A 76 6.87 -4.50 -7.38
C LYS A 76 5.73 -4.94 -6.45
N ARG A 77 5.59 -4.28 -5.30
CA ARG A 77 4.57 -4.53 -4.27
C ARG A 77 4.25 -3.27 -3.47
N ALA A 78 3.14 -3.30 -2.74
CA ALA A 78 2.74 -2.20 -1.86
C ALA A 78 3.72 -2.09 -0.67
N PRO A 79 3.96 -0.87 -0.15
CA PRO A 79 4.66 -0.69 1.10
C PRO A 79 3.96 -1.42 2.26
N ARG A 80 4.70 -1.66 3.35
CA ARG A 80 4.14 -2.29 4.54
C ARG A 80 2.98 -1.44 5.07
N ASN A 81 1.87 -2.08 5.44
CA ASN A 81 0.62 -1.46 5.90
C ASN A 81 -0.18 -0.72 4.82
N TYR A 82 0.22 -0.75 3.55
CA TYR A 82 -0.59 -0.23 2.44
C TYR A 82 -1.31 -1.39 1.75
N VAL A 83 -2.42 -1.12 1.06
CA VAL A 83 -3.11 -2.11 0.23
C VAL A 83 -2.98 -1.73 -1.23
N GLY A 84 -2.55 -2.68 -2.07
CA GLY A 84 -2.39 -2.45 -3.50
C GLY A 84 -1.94 -3.69 -4.26
N GLY A 85 -1.72 -3.52 -5.56
CA GLY A 85 -1.25 -4.57 -6.48
C GLY A 85 -2.36 -5.37 -7.13
N ARG A 86 -3.62 -5.07 -6.81
CA ARG A 86 -4.80 -5.67 -7.45
C ARG A 86 -4.94 -5.17 -8.88
N ILE A 87 -5.60 -5.95 -9.73
CA ILE A 87 -5.89 -5.57 -11.11
C ILE A 87 -6.85 -4.39 -11.11
N PHE A 88 -6.47 -3.30 -11.78
CA PHE A 88 -7.38 -2.23 -12.14
C PHE A 88 -7.94 -2.50 -13.54
N TYR A 89 -9.21 -2.87 -13.61
CA TYR A 89 -9.82 -3.33 -14.87
C TYR A 89 -10.08 -2.23 -15.90
N ASN A 90 -9.98 -0.95 -15.52
CA ASN A 90 -10.28 0.19 -16.39
C ASN A 90 -11.62 0.04 -17.13
N ARG A 91 -12.69 -0.39 -16.42
CA ARG A 91 -13.99 -0.72 -17.03
C ARG A 91 -14.65 0.47 -17.71
N GLU A 92 -14.46 1.65 -17.14
CA GLU A 92 -14.97 2.93 -17.64
C GLU A 92 -14.08 3.51 -18.76
N LYS A 93 -12.97 2.83 -19.12
CA LYS A 93 -12.07 3.20 -20.21
C LYS A 93 -11.55 4.65 -20.12
N ARG A 94 -11.25 5.09 -18.90
CA ARG A 94 -10.72 6.43 -18.62
C ARG A 94 -9.23 6.54 -18.86
N LEU A 95 -8.54 5.40 -18.79
CA LEU A 95 -7.13 5.27 -19.16
C LEU A 95 -7.00 4.62 -20.55
N PRO A 96 -5.87 4.80 -21.25
CA PRO A 96 -5.59 4.09 -22.49
C PRO A 96 -5.75 2.57 -22.34
N ILE A 97 -6.23 1.91 -23.39
CA ILE A 97 -6.45 0.44 -23.38
C ILE A 97 -5.25 -0.28 -24.02
N LEU A 98 -4.61 0.38 -24.98
CA LEU A 98 -3.47 -0.14 -25.73
C LEU A 98 -2.25 0.75 -25.51
N ASN A 99 -1.06 0.17 -25.46
CA ASN A 99 0.20 0.90 -25.51
C ASN A 99 0.57 1.27 -26.96
N GLU A 100 1.72 1.90 -27.13
CA GLU A 100 2.23 2.33 -28.45
C GLU A 100 2.41 1.16 -29.43
N ASN A 101 2.68 -0.04 -28.91
CA ASN A 101 2.83 -1.27 -29.68
C ASN A 101 1.49 -1.99 -29.95
N SER A 102 0.36 -1.33 -29.73
CA SER A 102 -0.99 -1.91 -29.87
C SER A 102 -1.27 -3.12 -28.97
N GLN A 103 -0.56 -3.25 -27.84
CA GLN A 103 -0.76 -4.31 -26.86
C GLN A 103 -1.65 -3.84 -25.71
N LYS A 104 -2.48 -4.73 -25.17
CA LYS A 104 -3.36 -4.41 -24.04
C LYS A 104 -2.55 -4.01 -22.80
N ILE A 105 -2.86 -2.86 -22.22
CA ILE A 105 -2.22 -2.38 -21.00
C ILE A 105 -2.83 -3.08 -19.78
N ASN A 106 -1.96 -3.60 -18.92
CA ASN A 106 -2.35 -4.20 -17.64
C ASN A 106 -2.07 -3.22 -16.51
N TYR A 107 -3.13 -2.73 -15.88
CA TYR A 107 -3.02 -1.79 -14.77
C TYR A 107 -3.16 -2.48 -13.41
N ARG A 108 -2.48 -1.91 -12.41
CA ARG A 108 -2.62 -2.22 -10.99
C ARG A 108 -3.01 -0.98 -10.21
N GLU A 109 -3.81 -1.16 -9.16
CA GLU A 109 -4.19 -0.10 -8.23
C GLU A 109 -3.44 -0.20 -6.90
N TRP A 110 -3.17 0.96 -6.29
CA TRP A 110 -2.43 1.09 -5.03
C TRP A 110 -3.04 2.20 -4.17
N ASP A 111 -3.09 1.96 -2.86
CA ASP A 111 -3.26 3.05 -1.90
C ASP A 111 -2.02 3.92 -1.87
N VAL A 112 -2.27 5.20 -1.62
CA VAL A 112 -1.23 6.21 -1.38
C VAL A 112 -1.13 6.61 0.10
N HIS A 113 -1.97 6.03 0.95
CA HIS A 113 -1.98 6.23 2.41
C HIS A 113 -1.96 4.88 3.14
N GLU A 114 -1.42 4.88 4.36
CA GLU A 114 -1.43 3.70 5.22
C GLU A 114 -2.86 3.23 5.56
N LYS A 115 -3.05 1.92 5.62
CA LYS A 115 -4.29 1.32 6.11
C LYS A 115 -4.33 1.39 7.64
N VAL A 116 -5.24 2.22 8.15
CA VAL A 116 -5.56 2.29 9.58
C VAL A 116 -6.85 1.54 9.88
N LYS A 117 -6.86 0.72 10.94
CA LYS A 117 -8.03 -0.07 11.33
C LYS A 117 -9.20 0.86 11.70
N GLY A 118 -10.36 0.63 11.10
CA GLY A 118 -11.57 1.44 11.33
C GLY A 118 -11.63 2.74 10.54
N VAL A 119 -10.60 3.06 9.73
CA VAL A 119 -10.56 4.27 8.89
C VAL A 119 -10.77 3.88 7.43
N ASN A 120 -11.54 4.68 6.69
CA ASN A 120 -11.70 4.51 5.26
C ASN A 120 -10.36 4.80 4.54
N ARG A 121 -10.03 4.05 3.48
CA ARG A 121 -8.80 4.20 2.68
C ARG A 121 -8.74 5.51 1.87
N GLY A 122 -9.78 6.33 1.95
CA GLY A 122 -9.89 7.58 1.21
C GLY A 122 -10.16 7.37 -0.29
N PRO A 123 -10.34 8.47 -1.02
CA PRO A 123 -10.64 8.44 -2.46
C PRO A 123 -9.39 8.30 -3.34
N GLU A 124 -8.20 8.56 -2.78
CA GLU A 124 -6.99 8.68 -3.57
C GLU A 124 -6.36 7.34 -3.94
N ARG A 125 -5.92 7.20 -5.19
CA ARG A 125 -5.25 5.98 -5.66
C ARG A 125 -4.13 6.32 -6.64
N LEU A 126 -3.11 5.48 -6.62
CA LEU A 126 -2.12 5.40 -7.68
C LEU A 126 -2.46 4.21 -8.58
N ILE A 127 -2.43 4.40 -9.88
CA ILE A 127 -2.62 3.37 -10.90
C ILE A 127 -1.33 3.24 -11.71
N THR A 128 -0.81 2.03 -11.88
CA THR A 128 0.43 1.80 -12.63
C THR A 128 0.26 0.69 -13.66
N SER A 129 0.83 0.86 -14.84
CA SER A 129 1.25 -0.25 -15.72
C SER A 129 2.77 -0.42 -15.66
N GLU A 130 3.35 -1.24 -16.53
CA GLU A 130 4.82 -1.32 -16.64
C GLU A 130 5.44 -0.02 -17.19
N GLU A 131 4.74 0.69 -18.09
CA GLU A 131 5.26 1.85 -18.82
C GLU A 131 4.69 3.19 -18.31
N THR A 132 3.58 3.19 -17.58
CA THR A 132 2.86 4.43 -17.22
C THR A 132 2.35 4.42 -15.79
N ALA A 133 2.15 5.60 -15.23
CA ALA A 133 1.46 5.81 -13.96
C ALA A 133 0.46 6.96 -14.03
N TYR A 134 -0.60 6.84 -13.23
CA TYR A 134 -1.66 7.82 -13.10
C TYR A 134 -2.06 7.96 -11.64
N TYR A 135 -2.31 9.19 -11.21
CA TYR A 135 -2.87 9.49 -9.90
C TYR A 135 -4.33 9.90 -10.02
N THR A 136 -5.19 9.43 -9.12
CA THR A 136 -6.57 9.91 -8.98
C THR A 136 -6.79 10.38 -7.56
N LYS A 137 -7.35 11.58 -7.41
CA LYS A 137 -7.71 12.16 -6.11
C LYS A 137 -9.18 11.98 -5.74
N ASP A 138 -9.99 11.51 -6.69
CA ASP A 138 -11.45 11.56 -6.63
C ASP A 138 -12.12 10.19 -6.83
N HIS A 139 -11.39 9.13 -6.48
CA HIS A 139 -11.84 7.74 -6.54
C HIS A 139 -12.20 7.29 -7.96
N TYR A 140 -11.21 7.39 -8.86
CA TYR A 140 -11.23 6.92 -10.25
C TYR A 140 -12.08 7.74 -11.22
N LYS A 141 -12.56 8.95 -10.84
CA LYS A 141 -13.36 9.79 -11.76
C LYS A 141 -12.46 10.55 -12.73
N THR A 142 -11.36 11.11 -12.24
CA THR A 142 -10.33 11.78 -13.05
C THR A 142 -8.95 11.22 -12.74
N PHE A 143 -8.04 11.37 -13.71
CA PHE A 143 -6.67 10.86 -13.63
C PHE A 143 -5.69 11.93 -14.10
N ILE A 144 -4.61 12.06 -13.34
CA ILE A 144 -3.45 12.90 -13.66
C ILE A 144 -2.35 11.95 -14.10
N TYR A 145 -1.85 12.12 -15.32
CA TYR A 145 -0.71 11.37 -15.82
C TYR A 145 0.57 11.79 -15.08
N ILE A 146 1.33 10.81 -14.60
CA ILE A 146 2.63 11.04 -13.98
C ILE A 146 3.69 10.75 -15.04
N LYS A 147 4.42 11.80 -15.45
CA LYS A 147 5.50 11.68 -16.43
C LYS A 147 6.75 11.12 -15.75
N GLU A 148 7.05 9.87 -16.05
CA GLU A 148 8.29 9.19 -15.64
C GLU A 148 9.33 9.36 -16.76
N ILE A 149 10.51 9.91 -16.44
CA ILE A 149 11.66 9.89 -17.33
C ILE A 149 12.47 8.65 -16.96
N HIS A 150 12.51 7.69 -17.88
CA HIS A 150 13.25 6.43 -17.79
C HIS A 150 14.67 6.56 -18.35
#